data_AF-A0A2S2Q9R7-F1
#
_entry.id   AF-A0A2S2Q9R7-F1
#
_cell.length_a   1.000
_cell.length_b   1.000
_cell.length_c   1.000
_cell.angle_alpha   90.00
_cell.angle_beta   90.00
_cell.angle_gamma   90.00
#
_symmetry.space_group_name_H-M   'P 1'
#
loop_
_entity.id
_entity.type
_entity.pdbx_description
1 polymer ?
#
loop_
_entity_poly.entity_id
_entity_poly.type
_entity_poly.pdbx_seq_one_letter_code
_entity_poly.pdbx_strand_id
1 'polypeptide(L)'
;MSRTTKISERKKEIQNRLWNEMRLKVDRVVQGMGISNTGNFARRFFKDSEMVSEITEVNANLINRFSTILTVISSGLDINFEKFDNYAKETAELYVHLYKWYRMPPSMHKVLIHGSIVIKYVFLPIG
;
A
#
# COMPACT_ATOMS: atom_id res chain seq x y z
N MET A 1 -18.83 -1.32 -24.90
CA MET A 1 -18.73 -0.78 -23.53
C MET A 1 -17.40 -0.06 -23.36
N SER A 2 -17.38 1.21 -22.92
CA SER A 2 -16.15 2.03 -22.88
C SER A 2 -15.18 1.58 -21.79
N ARG A 3 -13.88 1.83 -21.96
CA ARG A 3 -12.83 1.53 -20.95
C ARG A 3 -13.14 2.19 -19.61
N THR A 4 -13.62 3.44 -19.62
CA THR A 4 -13.98 4.21 -18.43
C THR A 4 -15.15 3.56 -17.67
N THR A 5 -16.14 3.04 -18.38
CA THR A 5 -17.28 2.34 -17.78
C THR A 5 -16.82 1.09 -17.02
N LYS A 6 -15.98 0.26 -17.64
CA LYS A 6 -15.44 -0.96 -17.02
C LYS A 6 -14.63 -0.66 -15.76
N ILE A 7 -13.80 0.38 -15.78
CA ILE A 7 -13.02 0.81 -14.60
C ILE A 7 -13.95 1.27 -13.47
N SER A 8 -14.99 2.04 -13.79
CA SER A 8 -15.95 2.55 -12.79
C SER A 8 -16.73 1.41 -12.11
N GLU A 9 -17.16 0.41 -12.89
CA GLU A 9 -17.87 -0.77 -12.37
C GLU A 9 -16.98 -1.61 -11.48
N ARG A 10 -15.75 -1.92 -11.94
CA ARG A 10 -14.79 -2.67 -11.13
C ARG A 10 -14.45 -1.93 -9.84
N LYS A 11 -14.29 -0.61 -9.90
CA LYS A 11 -14.08 0.21 -8.69
C LYS A 11 -15.25 0.08 -7.71
N LYS A 12 -16.50 0.16 -8.18
CA LYS A 12 -17.68 0.02 -7.32
C LYS A 12 -17.78 -1.38 -6.72
N GLU A 13 -17.47 -2.41 -7.48
CA GLU A 13 -17.43 -3.79 -7.01
C GLU A 13 -16.44 -3.96 -5.86
N ILE A 14 -15.18 -3.55 -6.05
CA ILE A 14 -14.13 -3.59 -5.02
C ILE A 14 -14.56 -2.80 -3.78
N GLN A 15 -15.11 -1.59 -3.96
CA GLN A 15 -15.60 -0.76 -2.86
C GLN A 15 -16.70 -1.46 -2.04
N ASN A 16 -17.63 -2.13 -2.71
CA ASN A 16 -18.72 -2.85 -2.06
C ASN A 16 -18.20 -4.08 -1.31
N ARG A 17 -17.28 -4.85 -1.90
CA ARG A 17 -16.65 -6.01 -1.26
C ARG A 17 -15.86 -5.61 -0.02
N LEU A 18 -15.00 -4.59 -0.11
CA LEU A 18 -14.25 -4.06 1.05
C LEU A 18 -15.19 -3.61 2.19
N TRP A 19 -16.34 -3.04 1.86
CA TRP A 19 -17.32 -2.66 2.88
C TRP A 19 -18.05 -3.87 3.49
N ASN A 20 -18.53 -4.79 2.65
CA ASN A 20 -19.35 -5.91 3.10
C ASN A 20 -18.53 -6.95 3.88
N GLU A 21 -17.34 -7.26 3.40
CA GLU A 21 -16.47 -8.33 3.93
C GLU A 21 -15.56 -7.80 5.05
N MET A 22 -15.04 -6.57 4.94
CA MET A 22 -14.05 -6.03 5.89
C MET A 22 -14.52 -4.81 6.68
N ARG A 23 -15.74 -4.27 6.42
CA ARG A 23 -16.21 -3.00 7.02
C ARG A 23 -15.23 -1.85 6.78
N LEU A 24 -14.64 -1.81 5.58
CA LEU A 24 -13.69 -0.81 5.13
C LEU A 24 -14.31 0.09 4.07
N LYS A 25 -14.51 1.36 4.42
CA LYS A 25 -15.06 2.38 3.51
C LYS A 25 -13.90 3.10 2.82
N VAL A 26 -13.67 2.81 1.54
CA VAL A 26 -12.59 3.40 0.73
C VAL A 26 -13.12 4.44 -0.25
N ASP A 27 -12.34 5.49 -0.52
CA ASP A 27 -12.57 6.49 -1.57
C ASP A 27 -13.91 7.23 -1.45
N ARG A 28 -14.35 7.50 -0.21
CA ARG A 28 -15.54 8.31 0.06
C ARG A 28 -15.14 9.67 0.59
N VAL A 29 -15.64 10.73 -0.03
CA VAL A 29 -15.47 12.10 0.46
C VAL A 29 -16.19 12.23 1.79
N VAL A 30 -15.49 12.75 2.80
CA VAL A 30 -16.03 13.10 4.11
C VAL A 30 -15.94 14.62 4.22
N GLN A 31 -17.09 15.30 4.27
CA GLN A 31 -17.15 16.75 4.32
C GLN A 31 -16.31 17.29 5.49
N GLY A 32 -15.40 18.22 5.21
CA GLY A 32 -14.50 18.82 6.19
C GLY A 32 -13.30 17.97 6.63
N MET A 33 -13.17 16.70 6.19
CA MET A 33 -12.11 15.77 6.65
C MET A 33 -11.34 15.08 5.51
N GLY A 34 -11.64 15.41 4.25
CA GLY A 34 -10.97 14.82 3.08
C GLY A 34 -11.63 13.54 2.61
N ILE A 35 -10.89 12.43 2.54
CA ILE A 35 -11.39 11.12 2.08
C ILE A 35 -11.31 10.08 3.20
N SER A 36 -12.12 9.03 3.11
CA SER A 36 -12.21 7.97 4.11
C SER A 36 -10.94 7.10 4.27
N ASN A 37 -9.93 7.30 3.43
CA ASN A 37 -8.65 6.58 3.44
C ASN A 37 -7.71 7.13 4.54
N THR A 38 -8.16 7.09 5.79
CA THR A 38 -7.41 7.53 6.96
C THR A 38 -6.28 6.55 7.33
N GLY A 39 -5.38 6.94 8.23
CA GLY A 39 -4.37 6.01 8.78
C GLY A 39 -4.98 4.77 9.44
N ASN A 40 -6.18 4.90 10.04
CA ASN A 40 -6.90 3.75 10.59
C ASN A 40 -7.42 2.81 9.50
N PHE A 41 -7.91 3.35 8.38
CA PHE A 41 -8.26 2.53 7.21
C PHE A 41 -7.04 1.77 6.69
N ALA A 42 -5.91 2.46 6.49
CA ALA A 42 -4.68 1.83 5.97
C ALA A 42 -4.20 0.69 6.88
N ARG A 43 -4.14 0.89 8.20
CA ARG A 43 -3.76 -0.17 9.16
C ARG A 43 -4.65 -1.40 9.06
N ARG A 44 -5.97 -1.21 8.93
CA ARG A 44 -6.90 -2.34 8.80
C ARG A 44 -6.81 -3.02 7.43
N PHE A 45 -6.61 -2.25 6.37
CA PHE A 45 -6.43 -2.76 5.02
C PHE A 45 -5.20 -3.69 4.93
N PHE A 46 -4.07 -3.27 5.48
CA PHE A 46 -2.83 -4.06 5.44
C PHE A 46 -2.76 -5.21 6.47
N LYS A 47 -3.74 -5.33 7.37
CA LYS A 47 -3.78 -6.38 8.40
C LYS A 47 -4.14 -7.76 7.84
N ASP A 48 -4.94 -7.81 6.77
CA ASP A 48 -5.43 -9.05 6.16
C ASP A 48 -5.14 -9.04 4.66
N SER A 49 -3.88 -9.35 4.32
CA SER A 49 -3.39 -9.32 2.95
C SER A 49 -4.07 -10.33 2.03
N GLU A 50 -4.53 -11.46 2.57
CA GLU A 50 -5.22 -12.50 1.79
C GLU A 50 -6.61 -12.01 1.36
N MET A 51 -7.42 -11.52 2.31
CA MET A 51 -8.75 -10.99 2.00
C MET A 51 -8.64 -9.77 1.06
N VAL A 52 -7.68 -8.88 1.29
CA VAL A 52 -7.45 -7.75 0.36
C VAL A 52 -7.01 -8.24 -1.01
N SER A 53 -6.16 -9.26 -1.10
CA SER A 53 -5.73 -9.85 -2.37
C SER A 53 -6.91 -10.42 -3.14
N GLU A 54 -7.78 -11.16 -2.45
CA GLU A 54 -8.99 -11.75 -3.03
C GLU A 54 -9.96 -10.69 -3.54
N ILE A 55 -10.15 -9.60 -2.79
CA ILE A 55 -11.07 -8.52 -3.17
C ILE A 55 -10.51 -7.68 -4.31
N THR A 56 -9.22 -7.32 -4.26
CA THR A 56 -8.60 -6.36 -5.19
C THR A 56 -7.93 -7.00 -6.40
N GLU A 57 -7.71 -8.33 -6.36
CA GLU A 57 -6.87 -9.09 -7.29
C GLU A 57 -5.40 -8.61 -7.36
N VAL A 58 -4.96 -7.85 -6.36
CA VAL A 58 -3.55 -7.52 -6.17
C VAL A 58 -2.88 -8.69 -5.45
N ASN A 59 -1.67 -9.06 -5.85
CA ASN A 59 -0.93 -10.19 -5.31
C ASN A 59 -0.74 -10.08 -3.77
N ALA A 60 -1.15 -11.13 -3.04
CA ALA A 60 -1.10 -11.17 -1.57
C ALA A 60 0.32 -10.94 -1.02
N ASN A 61 1.33 -11.57 -1.62
CA ASN A 61 2.72 -11.38 -1.22
C ASN A 61 3.15 -9.92 -1.36
N LEU A 62 2.82 -9.26 -2.48
CA LEU A 62 3.11 -7.83 -2.65
C LEU A 62 2.42 -6.97 -1.58
N ILE A 63 1.14 -7.22 -1.27
CA ILE A 63 0.41 -6.50 -0.21
C ILE A 63 1.10 -6.69 1.15
N ASN A 64 1.48 -7.92 1.48
CA ASN A 64 2.14 -8.25 2.73
C ASN A 64 3.54 -7.59 2.84
N ARG A 65 4.29 -7.52 1.74
CA ARG A 65 5.57 -6.80 1.70
C ARG A 65 5.38 -5.31 1.97
N PHE A 66 4.37 -4.67 1.39
CA PHE A 66 4.03 -3.28 1.73
C PHE A 66 3.59 -3.11 3.18
N SER A 67 2.78 -4.03 3.70
CA SER A 67 2.37 -4.04 5.11
C SER A 67 3.61 -4.03 6.02
N THR A 68 4.54 -4.95 5.78
CA THR A 68 5.81 -5.06 6.51
C THR A 68 6.63 -3.77 6.44
N ILE A 69 6.82 -3.21 5.24
CA ILE A 69 7.60 -1.98 5.04
C ILE A 69 7.00 -0.81 5.81
N LEU A 70 5.67 -0.63 5.71
CA LEU A 70 4.97 0.45 6.40
C LEU A 70 5.01 0.27 7.92
N THR A 71 4.85 -0.95 8.42
CA THR A 71 5.00 -1.26 9.86
C THR A 71 6.39 -0.94 10.37
N VAL A 72 7.44 -1.28 9.62
CA VAL A 72 8.83 -1.00 10.01
C VAL A 72 9.06 0.51 10.09
N ILE A 73 8.65 1.27 9.08
CA ILE A 73 8.78 2.74 9.06
C ILE A 73 8.02 3.39 10.22
N SER A 74 6.84 2.88 10.55
CA SER A 74 5.99 3.40 11.63
C SER A 74 6.28 2.79 13.02
N SER A 75 7.30 1.94 13.16
CA SER A 75 7.56 1.22 14.41
C SER A 75 8.12 2.10 15.54
N GLY A 76 8.78 3.22 15.19
CA GLY A 76 9.51 4.05 16.14
C GLY A 76 10.81 3.42 16.66
N LEU A 77 11.21 2.27 16.12
CA LEU A 77 12.42 1.54 16.50
C LEU A 77 13.58 1.84 15.55
N ASP A 78 14.80 1.53 16.00
CA ASP A 78 15.98 1.58 15.13
C ASP A 78 15.86 0.54 14.00
N ILE A 79 15.96 1.00 12.77
CA ILE A 79 15.84 0.15 11.57
C ILE A 79 17.23 -0.11 10.99
N ASN A 80 17.57 -1.39 10.80
CA ASN A 80 18.75 -1.75 10.03
C ASN A 80 18.54 -1.37 8.55
N PHE A 81 19.22 -0.31 8.11
CA PHE A 81 19.02 0.26 6.77
C PHE A 81 19.41 -0.71 5.65
N GLU A 82 20.41 -1.59 5.83
CA GLU A 82 20.83 -2.56 4.81
C GLU A 82 19.78 -3.65 4.60
N LYS A 83 19.25 -4.20 5.70
CA LYS A 83 18.15 -5.18 5.64
C LYS A 83 16.89 -4.58 5.03
N PHE A 84 16.58 -3.33 5.40
CA PHE A 84 15.46 -2.60 4.80
C PHE A 84 15.67 -2.39 3.30
N ASP A 85 16.87 -1.96 2.88
CA ASP A 85 17.21 -1.71 1.48
C ASP A 85 17.03 -2.96 0.61
N ASN A 86 17.55 -4.09 1.05
CA ASN A 86 17.40 -5.38 0.34
C ASN A 86 15.92 -5.76 0.22
N TYR A 87 15.17 -5.70 1.32
CA TYR A 87 13.75 -6.05 1.32
C TYR A 87 12.92 -5.10 0.43
N ALA A 88 13.25 -3.81 0.41
CA ALA A 88 12.60 -2.79 -0.39
C ALA A 88 12.89 -2.97 -1.90
N LYS A 89 14.14 -3.27 -2.27
CA LYS A 89 14.54 -3.54 -3.66
C LYS A 89 13.90 -4.81 -4.21
N GLU A 90 13.92 -5.90 -3.47
CA GLU A 90 13.19 -7.13 -3.84
C GLU A 90 11.69 -6.87 -4.03
N THR A 91 11.09 -5.99 -3.20
CA THR A 91 9.68 -5.59 -3.36
C THR A 91 9.47 -4.78 -4.64
N ALA A 92 10.40 -3.89 -4.98
CA ALA A 92 10.34 -3.12 -6.23
C ALA A 92 10.47 -4.03 -7.47
N GLU A 93 11.36 -5.01 -7.42
CA GLU A 93 11.52 -6.01 -8.48
C GLU A 93 10.25 -6.84 -8.66
N LEU A 94 9.67 -7.33 -7.55
CA LEU A 94 8.39 -8.05 -7.56
C LEU A 94 7.26 -7.19 -8.17
N TYR A 95 7.18 -5.91 -7.78
CA TYR A 95 6.21 -4.97 -8.34
C TYR A 95 6.35 -4.82 -9.85
N VAL A 96 7.57 -4.60 -10.34
CA VAL A 96 7.83 -4.44 -11.78
C VAL A 96 7.52 -5.73 -12.53
N HIS A 97 7.87 -6.89 -11.96
CA HIS A 97 7.57 -8.19 -12.57
C HIS A 97 6.05 -8.42 -12.73
N LEU A 98 5.26 -8.17 -11.69
CA LEU A 98 3.82 -8.42 -11.68
C LEU A 98 3.01 -7.34 -12.42
N TYR A 99 3.42 -6.07 -12.31
CA TYR A 99 2.62 -4.91 -12.71
C TYR A 99 3.37 -3.94 -13.63
N LYS A 100 4.27 -4.43 -14.50
CA LYS A 100 5.05 -3.62 -15.46
C LYS A 100 4.23 -2.60 -16.28
N TRP A 101 2.94 -2.87 -16.48
CA TRP A 101 2.02 -2.01 -17.24
C TRP A 101 1.54 -0.78 -16.45
N TYR A 102 1.70 -0.77 -15.13
CA TYR A 102 1.36 0.36 -14.26
C TYR A 102 2.63 1.00 -13.71
N ARG A 103 2.85 2.28 -14.03
CA ARG A 103 4.02 3.02 -13.55
C ARG A 103 3.98 3.13 -12.03
N MET A 104 5.08 2.76 -11.37
CA MET A 104 5.23 2.89 -9.92
C MET A 104 4.95 4.33 -9.47
N PRO A 105 3.99 4.55 -8.55
CA PRO A 105 3.69 5.88 -8.01
C PRO A 105 4.92 6.52 -7.34
N PRO A 106 5.08 7.86 -7.40
CA PRO A 106 6.22 8.54 -6.79
C PRO A 106 6.39 8.28 -5.29
N SER A 107 5.30 8.12 -4.53
CA SER A 107 5.35 7.77 -3.10
C SER A 107 5.94 6.37 -2.87
N MET A 108 5.49 5.38 -3.64
CA MET A 108 6.05 4.03 -3.62
C MET A 108 7.52 4.02 -4.01
N HIS A 109 7.89 4.76 -5.07
CA HIS A 109 9.28 4.86 -5.50
C HIS A 109 10.18 5.47 -4.41
N LYS A 110 9.73 6.56 -3.76
CA LYS A 110 10.48 7.16 -2.64
C LYS A 110 10.69 6.17 -1.50
N VAL A 111 9.67 5.40 -1.12
CA VAL A 111 9.79 4.40 -0.06
C VAL A 111 10.72 3.25 -0.48
N LEU A 112 10.54 2.69 -1.67
CA LEU A 112 11.25 1.48 -2.08
C LEU A 112 12.69 1.72 -2.54
N ILE A 113 12.96 2.87 -3.17
CA ILE A 113 14.27 3.17 -3.78
C ILE A 113 15.09 4.14 -2.92
N HIS A 114 14.43 5.06 -2.20
CA HIS A 114 15.12 6.06 -1.38
C HIS A 114 14.92 5.87 0.12
N GLY A 115 14.04 4.95 0.56
CA GLY A 115 13.70 4.79 1.97
C GLY A 115 14.89 4.41 2.85
N SER A 116 15.79 3.55 2.36
CA SER A 116 17.00 3.14 3.07
C SER A 116 17.96 4.32 3.32
N ILE A 117 18.10 5.22 2.35
CA ILE A 117 18.92 6.43 2.48
C ILE A 117 18.32 7.34 3.57
N VAL A 118 16.99 7.53 3.57
CA VAL A 118 16.32 8.32 4.60
C VAL A 118 16.55 7.71 5.99
N ILE A 119 16.34 6.40 6.14
CA ILE A 119 16.57 5.67 7.40
C ILE A 119 18.02 5.82 7.88
N LYS A 120 18.99 5.80 6.97
CA LYS A 120 20.41 5.90 7.32
C LYS A 120 20.79 7.29 7.88
N TYR A 121 20.21 8.36 7.35
CA TYR A 121 20.64 9.73 7.65
C TYR A 121 19.69 10.52 8.56
N VAL A 122 18.44 10.07 8.73
CA VAL A 122 17.47 10.74 9.60
C VAL A 122 17.56 10.16 11.01
N PHE A 123 17.86 11.02 11.98
CA PHE A 123 18.03 10.67 13.39
C PHE A 123 16.71 10.49 14.16
N LEU A 124 15.59 10.89 13.57
CA LEU A 124 14.26 10.79 14.18
C LEU A 124 13.48 9.60 13.59
N PRO A 125 12.63 8.95 14.40
CA PRO A 125 11.68 7.98 13.86
C PRO A 125 10.80 8.65 12.80
N ILE A 126 10.65 7.99 11.65
CA ILE A 126 10.07 8.56 10.43
C ILE A 126 8.53 8.59 10.46
N GLY A 127 7.93 7.77 11.34
CA GLY A 127 6.48 7.50 11.42
C GLY A 127 5.65 8.52 12.17
#